data_AF-A0A7W8GF29-F1
#
_entry.id   AF-A0A7W8GF29-F1
#
_cell.length_a   1.000
_cell.length_b   1.000
_cell.length_c   1.000
_cell.angle_alpha   90.00
_cell.angle_beta   90.00
_cell.angle_gamma   90.00
#
_symmetry.space_group_name_H-M   'P 1'
#
loop_
_entity.id
_entity.type
_entity.pdbx_description
1 polymer ?
#
loop_
_entity_poly.entity_id
_entity_poly.type
_entity_poly.pdbx_seq_one_letter_code
_entity_poly.pdbx_strand_id
1 'polypeptide(L)'
;MTAAELAVFQLLTPEERARRAELEEQVVIGVRAGIMAGRALRTLQAERLYRSTHPTFEAYGLEVFGLSRARLYQLIDFADVAEEAAERGIEITNERVARALGVVPPGDYGLVLDVTRAVTGKQQPSSADVQGVADTVRNMASGMQVEHPDTQQPVPLSEIPPERRVEAVTMAVQRGAQDRRDFQGTDDQKPMDYVAGFQSMGLRGGLMFGPDGYWLEVMDPTTGDLRPGPVVKSIWDAPRAWRKQHEAEIQEEVAWPSE
;
A
#
# COMPACT_ATOMS: atom_id res chain seq x y z
N MET A 1 -14.45 37.83 11.39
CA MET A 1 -13.80 36.51 11.32
C MET A 1 -12.74 36.49 12.41
N THR A 2 -13.07 35.91 13.55
CA THR A 2 -12.28 36.04 14.79
C THR A 2 -10.95 35.31 14.68
N ALA A 3 -9.95 35.93 15.29
CA ALA A 3 -8.60 35.43 15.44
C ALA A 3 -8.60 33.98 15.91
N ALA A 4 -8.02 33.13 15.06
CA ALA A 4 -7.04 32.15 15.45
C ALA A 4 -7.43 31.25 16.63
N GLU A 5 -7.91 30.05 16.30
CA GLU A 5 -7.70 28.83 17.08
C GLU A 5 -6.19 28.54 17.18
N LEU A 6 -5.41 29.45 17.77
CA LEU A 6 -4.07 29.18 18.24
C LEU A 6 -4.23 28.23 19.43
N ALA A 7 -4.09 26.94 19.16
CA ALA A 7 -3.88 25.95 20.21
C ALA A 7 -2.69 26.43 21.06
N VAL A 8 -2.99 26.91 22.28
CA VAL A 8 -1.97 27.29 23.26
C VAL A 8 -1.33 25.99 23.73
N PHE A 9 -0.23 25.60 23.08
CA PHE A 9 0.61 24.52 23.58
C PHE A 9 1.18 24.96 24.93
N GLN A 10 0.87 24.21 26.00
CA GLN A 10 1.44 24.48 27.31
C GLN A 10 2.95 24.24 27.28
N LEU A 11 3.72 25.23 27.75
CA LEU A 11 5.17 25.13 27.87
C LEU A 11 5.55 24.12 28.95
N LEU A 12 6.37 23.14 28.58
CA LEU A 12 6.90 22.15 29.52
C LEU A 12 7.97 22.75 30.44
N THR A 13 7.97 22.33 31.70
CA THR A 13 9.05 22.62 32.65
C THR A 13 10.37 21.96 32.19
N PRO A 14 11.54 22.41 32.70
CA PRO A 14 12.80 21.72 32.45
C PRO A 14 12.76 20.23 32.81
N GLU A 15 12.13 19.88 33.92
CA GLU A 15 11.98 18.50 34.40
C GLU A 15 11.10 17.67 33.46
N GLU A 16 9.98 18.22 32.99
CA GLU A 16 9.09 17.55 32.03
C GLU A 16 9.79 17.32 30.68
N ARG A 17 10.62 18.27 30.22
CA ARG A 17 11.42 18.10 29.00
C ARG A 17 12.47 17.01 29.15
N ALA A 18 13.15 16.95 30.29
CA ALA A 18 14.12 15.90 30.57
C ALA A 18 13.45 14.52 30.63
N ARG A 19 12.30 14.42 31.32
CA ARG A 19 11.52 13.19 31.40
C ARG A 19 11.00 12.76 30.02
N ARG A 20 10.56 13.70 29.19
CA ARG A 20 10.13 13.41 27.82
C ARG A 20 11.29 12.81 27.01
N ALA A 21 12.47 13.43 27.04
CA ALA A 21 13.64 12.94 26.31
C ALA A 21 14.04 11.51 26.73
N GLU A 22 14.02 11.22 28.04
CA GLU A 22 14.28 9.88 28.57
C GLU A 22 13.26 8.85 28.04
N LEU A 23 11.97 9.20 28.06
CA LEU A 23 10.92 8.32 27.56
C LEU A 23 11.00 8.11 26.04
N GLU A 24 11.35 9.15 25.27
CA GLU A 24 11.58 9.06 23.83
C GLU A 24 12.75 8.10 23.52
N GLU A 25 13.84 8.17 24.30
CA GLU A 25 14.97 7.22 24.17
C GLU A 25 14.54 5.78 24.47
N GLN A 26 13.75 5.55 25.52
CA GLN A 26 13.22 4.23 25.84
C GLN A 26 12.34 3.67 24.72
N VAL A 27 11.54 4.51 24.07
CA VAL A 27 10.73 4.11 22.91
C VAL A 27 11.63 3.68 21.74
N VAL A 28 12.68 4.44 21.44
CA VAL A 28 13.65 4.08 20.38
C VAL A 28 14.36 2.75 20.69
N ILE A 29 14.76 2.54 21.95
CA ILE A 29 15.35 1.28 22.40
C ILE A 29 14.37 0.12 22.21
N GLY A 30 13.10 0.31 22.58
CA GLY A 30 12.05 -0.69 22.40
C GLY A 30 11.84 -1.09 20.94
N VAL A 31 11.85 -0.11 20.03
CA VAL A 31 11.78 -0.35 18.57
C VAL A 31 12.96 -1.22 18.10
N ARG A 32 14.19 -0.86 18.50
CA ARG A 32 15.40 -1.63 18.16
C ARG A 32 15.39 -3.05 18.75
N ALA A 33 14.87 -3.20 19.97
CA ALA A 33 14.69 -4.51 20.60
C ALA A 33 13.68 -5.38 19.83
N GLY A 34 12.60 -4.79 19.32
CA GLY A 34 11.65 -5.48 18.44
C GLY A 34 12.31 -6.02 17.16
N ILE A 35 13.12 -5.20 16.49
CA ILE A 35 13.90 -5.60 15.31
C ILE A 35 14.86 -6.74 15.68
N MET A 36 15.60 -6.61 16.79
CA MET A 36 16.52 -7.66 17.27
C MET A 36 15.79 -8.99 17.53
N ALA A 37 14.62 -8.93 18.18
CA ALA A 37 13.80 -10.11 18.43
C ALA A 37 13.34 -10.77 17.12
N GLY A 38 12.88 -9.99 16.14
CA GLY A 38 12.52 -10.48 14.82
C GLY A 38 13.65 -11.21 14.11
N ARG A 39 14.86 -10.63 14.12
CA ARG A 39 16.07 -11.27 13.57
C ARG A 39 16.35 -12.63 14.22
N ALA A 40 16.30 -12.68 15.55
CA ALA A 40 16.52 -13.91 16.30
C ALA A 40 15.46 -14.97 15.97
N LEU A 41 14.18 -14.57 15.89
CA LEU A 41 13.08 -15.45 15.52
C LEU A 41 13.25 -16.01 14.10
N ARG A 42 13.67 -15.18 13.15
CA ARG A 42 13.99 -15.60 11.77
C ARG A 42 15.09 -16.67 11.76
N THR A 43 16.18 -16.45 12.50
CA THR A 43 17.28 -17.44 12.60
C THR A 43 16.80 -18.74 13.26
N LEU A 44 16.08 -18.66 14.38
CA LEU A 44 15.51 -19.83 15.05
C LEU A 44 14.63 -20.67 14.12
N GLN A 45 13.83 -20.01 13.28
CA GLN A 45 12.97 -20.65 12.29
C GLN A 45 13.78 -21.28 11.15
N ALA A 46 14.65 -20.49 10.50
CA ALA A 46 15.41 -20.90 9.33
C ALA A 46 16.34 -22.10 9.62
N GLU A 47 17.01 -22.08 10.76
CA GLU A 47 17.91 -23.16 11.19
C GLU A 47 17.17 -24.30 11.92
N ARG A 48 15.87 -24.15 12.13
CA ARG A 48 15.00 -25.08 12.86
C ARG A 48 15.54 -25.43 14.24
N LEU A 49 16.02 -24.44 14.99
CA LEU A 49 16.64 -24.61 16.32
C LEU A 49 15.64 -25.01 17.42
N TYR A 50 14.35 -25.02 17.10
CA TYR A 50 13.27 -25.50 17.97
C TYR A 50 13.05 -27.03 17.91
N ARG A 51 13.62 -27.72 16.90
CA ARG A 51 13.26 -29.10 16.53
C ARG A 51 13.53 -30.17 17.61
N SER A 52 14.39 -29.88 18.58
CA SER A 52 14.69 -30.82 19.66
C SER A 52 13.62 -30.85 20.75
N THR A 53 12.77 -29.81 20.83
CA THR A 53 11.76 -29.68 21.90
C THR A 53 10.34 -29.55 21.37
N HIS A 54 10.14 -28.99 20.17
CA HIS A 54 8.82 -28.74 19.62
C HIS A 54 8.70 -29.21 18.15
N PRO A 55 7.52 -29.68 17.74
CA PRO A 55 7.29 -30.14 16.37
C PRO A 55 7.24 -29.00 15.34
N THR A 56 6.81 -27.82 15.75
CA THR A 56 6.67 -26.63 14.88
C THR A 56 7.26 -25.39 15.53
N PHE A 57 7.62 -24.41 14.69
CA PHE A 57 8.13 -23.13 15.15
C PHE A 57 7.09 -22.34 15.94
N GLU A 58 5.82 -22.44 15.54
CA GLU A 58 4.71 -21.76 16.19
C GLU A 58 4.42 -22.32 17.58
N ALA A 59 4.51 -23.65 17.76
CA ALA A 59 4.37 -24.26 19.08
C ALA A 59 5.50 -23.79 20.01
N TYR A 60 6.74 -23.80 19.51
CA TYR A 60 7.90 -23.28 20.24
C TYR A 60 7.72 -21.81 20.65
N GLY A 61 7.32 -20.95 19.72
CA GLY A 61 7.16 -19.52 20.02
C GLY A 61 6.01 -19.24 20.99
N LEU A 62 4.93 -20.01 20.94
CA LEU A 62 3.82 -19.90 21.89
C LEU A 62 4.23 -20.37 23.29
N GLU A 63 4.84 -21.54 23.40
CA GLU A 63 5.18 -22.15 24.70
C GLU A 63 6.37 -21.47 25.39
N VAL A 64 7.39 -21.05 24.62
CA VAL A 64 8.63 -20.46 25.18
C VAL A 64 8.52 -18.95 25.35
N PHE A 65 7.87 -18.24 24.43
CA PHE A 65 7.81 -16.78 24.44
C PHE A 65 6.42 -16.21 24.73
N GLY A 66 5.37 -17.05 24.78
CA GLY A 66 3.99 -16.58 24.93
C GLY A 66 3.49 -15.81 23.70
N LEU A 67 4.12 -15.99 22.54
CA LEU A 67 3.79 -15.25 21.32
C LEU A 67 2.87 -16.06 20.41
N SER A 68 1.78 -15.43 19.95
CA SER A 68 0.93 -16.04 18.94
C SER A 68 1.68 -16.22 17.62
N ARG A 69 1.22 -17.16 16.79
CA ARG A 69 1.71 -17.33 15.41
C ARG A 69 1.82 -15.99 14.69
N ALA A 70 0.73 -15.22 14.67
CA ALA A 70 0.70 -13.93 14.00
C ALA A 70 1.77 -12.97 14.53
N ARG A 71 1.99 -12.94 15.85
CA ARG A 71 2.99 -12.05 16.44
C ARG A 71 4.42 -12.44 16.10
N LEU A 72 4.73 -13.73 16.03
CA LEU A 72 6.05 -14.24 15.63
C LEU A 72 6.41 -13.74 14.23
N TYR A 73 5.52 -13.97 13.26
CA TYR A 73 5.73 -13.56 11.87
C TYR A 73 5.76 -12.04 11.73
N GLN A 74 4.91 -11.30 12.44
CA GLN A 74 4.98 -9.82 12.44
C GLN A 74 6.33 -9.27 12.90
N LEU A 75 6.96 -9.90 13.90
CA LEU A 75 8.29 -9.48 14.35
C LEU A 75 9.37 -9.82 13.32
N ILE A 76 9.27 -10.97 12.66
CA ILE A 76 10.16 -11.35 11.55
C ILE A 76 10.03 -10.36 10.40
N ASP A 77 8.80 -10.13 9.91
CA ASP A 77 8.52 -9.17 8.83
C ASP A 77 9.01 -7.76 9.19
N PHE A 78 8.85 -7.35 10.46
CA PHE A 78 9.35 -6.07 10.93
C PHE A 78 10.88 -5.99 10.82
N ALA A 79 11.59 -7.02 11.24
CA ALA A 79 13.05 -7.07 11.15
C ALA A 79 13.53 -7.05 9.69
N ASP A 80 12.88 -7.81 8.81
CA ASP A 80 13.23 -7.90 7.40
C ASP A 80 13.06 -6.54 6.70
N VAL A 81 11.90 -5.89 6.87
CA VAL A 81 11.66 -4.56 6.29
C VAL A 81 12.63 -3.52 6.87
N ALA A 82 12.93 -3.58 8.17
CA ALA A 82 13.85 -2.64 8.79
C ALA A 82 15.30 -2.82 8.31
N GLU A 83 15.75 -4.06 8.05
CA GLU A 83 17.05 -4.35 7.43
C GLU A 83 17.13 -3.78 6.01
N GLU A 84 16.17 -4.13 5.15
CA GLU A 84 16.10 -3.66 3.76
C GLU A 84 16.01 -2.13 3.67
N ALA A 85 15.24 -1.50 4.57
CA ALA A 85 15.15 -0.05 4.66
C ALA A 85 16.50 0.57 5.08
N ALA A 86 17.16 0.00 6.09
CA ALA A 86 18.44 0.52 6.58
C ALA A 86 19.55 0.46 5.52
N GLU A 87 19.60 -0.61 4.71
CA GLU A 87 20.52 -0.72 3.57
C GLU A 87 20.35 0.39 2.53
N ARG A 88 19.15 0.99 2.48
CA ARG A 88 18.79 2.10 1.58
C ARG A 88 18.84 3.47 2.28
N GLY A 89 19.36 3.53 3.50
CA GLY A 89 19.43 4.76 4.29
C GLY A 89 18.06 5.26 4.79
N ILE A 90 17.07 4.37 4.87
CA ILE A 90 15.73 4.69 5.36
C ILE A 90 15.61 4.20 6.81
N GLU A 91 15.32 5.12 7.73
CA GLU A 91 15.06 4.77 9.12
C GLU A 91 13.58 4.42 9.34
N ILE A 92 13.33 3.21 9.84
CA ILE A 92 11.98 2.76 10.19
C ILE A 92 11.64 3.18 11.62
N THR A 93 10.64 4.04 11.77
CA THR A 93 10.28 4.66 13.05
C THR A 93 9.40 3.79 13.94
N ASN A 94 8.67 2.83 13.37
CA ASN A 94 7.84 1.88 14.12
C ASN A 94 7.40 0.68 13.26
N GLU A 95 6.92 -0.37 13.93
CA GLU A 95 6.46 -1.61 13.31
C GLU A 95 5.29 -1.43 12.33
N ARG A 96 4.38 -0.48 12.59
CA ARG A 96 3.22 -0.28 11.71
C ARG A 96 3.62 0.30 10.36
N VAL A 97 4.59 1.22 10.34
CA VAL A 97 5.18 1.74 9.09
C VAL A 97 5.92 0.63 8.35
N ALA A 98 6.69 -0.20 9.05
CA ALA A 98 7.37 -1.34 8.44
C ALA A 98 6.37 -2.28 7.73
N ARG A 99 5.28 -2.63 8.42
CA ARG A 99 4.23 -3.47 7.84
C ARG A 99 3.59 -2.83 6.61
N ALA A 100 3.38 -1.52 6.64
CA ALA A 100 2.82 -0.80 5.50
C ALA A 100 3.75 -0.81 4.29
N LEU A 101 5.07 -0.73 4.49
CA LEU A 101 6.06 -0.85 3.42
C LEU A 101 6.22 -2.28 2.92
N GLY A 102 6.02 -3.28 3.77
CA GLY A 102 6.17 -4.71 3.42
C GLY A 102 5.27 -5.20 2.29
N VAL A 103 4.27 -4.41 1.85
CA VAL A 103 3.41 -4.75 0.70
C VAL A 103 4.00 -4.33 -0.66
N VAL A 104 5.09 -3.58 -0.67
CA VAL A 104 5.80 -3.17 -1.89
C VAL A 104 7.24 -3.73 -1.91
N PRO A 105 7.88 -3.86 -3.09
CA PRO A 105 9.29 -4.22 -3.16
C PRO A 105 10.18 -3.22 -2.41
N PRO A 106 11.31 -3.65 -1.84
CA PRO A 106 12.26 -2.77 -1.13
C PRO A 106 12.76 -1.56 -1.92
N GLY A 107 12.84 -1.69 -3.25
CA GLY A 107 13.21 -0.59 -4.14
C GLY A 107 12.24 0.60 -4.10
N ASP A 108 10.98 0.36 -3.72
CA ASP A 108 9.93 1.38 -3.74
C ASP A 108 9.69 2.04 -2.37
N TYR A 109 10.40 1.63 -1.31
CA TYR A 109 10.22 2.20 0.04
C TYR A 109 10.41 3.72 0.06
N GLY A 110 11.47 4.22 -0.60
CA GLY A 110 11.73 5.65 -0.70
C GLY A 110 10.60 6.39 -1.40
N LEU A 111 10.16 5.87 -2.56
CA LEU A 111 9.06 6.43 -3.35
C LEU A 111 7.77 6.53 -2.52
N VAL A 112 7.38 5.46 -1.82
CA VAL A 112 6.19 5.46 -0.97
C VAL A 112 6.30 6.55 0.10
N LEU A 113 7.43 6.65 0.80
CA LEU A 113 7.62 7.63 1.87
C LEU A 113 7.64 9.08 1.34
N ASP A 114 8.28 9.33 0.21
CA ASP A 114 8.34 10.64 -0.44
C ASP A 114 6.96 11.11 -0.92
N VAL A 115 6.23 10.23 -1.63
CA VAL A 115 4.85 10.51 -2.05
C VAL A 115 3.96 10.73 -0.84
N THR A 116 4.09 9.93 0.22
CA THR A 116 3.29 10.11 1.44
C THR A 116 3.52 11.49 2.05
N ARG A 117 4.77 11.96 2.14
CA ARG A 117 5.10 13.31 2.62
C ARG A 117 4.53 14.39 1.70
N ALA A 118 4.66 14.23 0.38
CA ALA A 118 4.15 15.17 -0.61
C ALA A 118 2.61 15.32 -0.55
N VAL A 119 1.89 14.22 -0.43
CA VAL A 119 0.42 14.21 -0.39
C VAL A 119 -0.12 14.75 0.94
N THR A 120 0.49 14.36 2.06
CA THR A 120 -0.03 14.71 3.39
C THR A 120 0.49 16.05 3.92
N GLY A 121 1.61 16.54 3.39
CA GLY A 121 2.35 17.68 3.96
C GLY A 121 2.95 17.42 5.35
N LYS A 122 2.86 16.18 5.86
CA LYS A 122 3.37 15.82 7.18
C LYS A 122 4.83 15.42 7.09
N GLN A 123 5.67 16.00 7.94
CA GLN A 123 7.08 15.58 8.08
C GLN A 123 7.19 14.13 8.58
N GLN A 124 6.26 13.70 9.44
CA GLN A 124 6.13 12.33 9.91
C GLN A 124 4.73 11.80 9.58
N PRO A 125 4.57 11.11 8.43
CA PRO A 125 3.29 10.50 8.07
C PRO A 125 2.86 9.39 9.02
N SER A 126 1.54 9.20 9.17
CA SER A 126 1.02 8.07 9.96
C SER A 126 1.18 6.76 9.20
N SER A 127 1.15 5.62 9.90
CA SER A 127 1.20 4.31 9.25
C SER A 127 0.01 4.07 8.30
N ALA A 128 -1.15 4.69 8.55
CA ALA A 128 -2.30 4.62 7.66
C ALA A 128 -2.08 5.43 6.37
N ASP A 129 -1.42 6.60 6.47
CA ASP A 129 -1.03 7.40 5.31
C ASP A 129 -0.06 6.60 4.42
N VAL A 130 0.96 5.98 5.03
CA VAL A 130 1.95 5.14 4.34
C VAL A 130 1.27 3.93 3.68
N GLN A 131 0.36 3.26 4.38
CA GLN A 131 -0.37 2.10 3.84
C GLN A 131 -1.17 2.47 2.58
N GLY A 132 -1.90 3.58 2.60
CA GLY A 132 -2.71 4.02 1.45
C GLY A 132 -1.87 4.29 0.20
N VAL A 133 -0.69 4.89 0.38
CA VAL A 133 0.26 5.12 -0.73
C VAL A 133 0.92 3.80 -1.17
N ALA A 134 1.34 2.95 -0.24
CA ALA A 134 1.93 1.65 -0.56
C ALA A 134 0.98 0.76 -1.37
N ASP A 135 -0.31 0.72 -1.00
CA ASP A 135 -1.32 0.00 -1.77
C ASP A 135 -1.49 0.57 -3.18
N THR A 136 -1.39 1.90 -3.33
CA THR A 136 -1.46 2.57 -4.65
C THR A 136 -0.25 2.20 -5.51
N VAL A 137 0.97 2.27 -4.95
CA VAL A 137 2.21 1.89 -5.64
C VAL A 137 2.22 0.41 -6.02
N ARG A 138 1.76 -0.47 -5.13
CA ARG A 138 1.60 -1.91 -5.42
C ARG A 138 0.65 -2.12 -6.61
N ASN A 139 -0.48 -1.41 -6.65
CA ASN A 139 -1.44 -1.55 -7.74
C ASN A 139 -0.88 -1.04 -9.08
N MET A 140 -0.03 0.00 -9.06
CA MET A 140 0.70 0.46 -10.25
C MET A 140 1.69 -0.58 -10.79
N ALA A 141 2.39 -1.27 -9.89
CA ALA A 141 3.25 -2.40 -10.28
C ALA A 141 2.45 -3.55 -10.94
N SER A 142 1.16 -3.70 -10.62
CA SER A 142 0.25 -4.70 -11.19
C SER A 142 -0.43 -4.28 -12.50
N GLY A 143 0.04 -3.23 -13.17
CA GLY A 143 -0.43 -2.82 -14.50
C GLY A 143 -1.35 -1.60 -14.53
N MET A 144 -1.53 -0.89 -13.41
CA MET A 144 -2.18 0.42 -13.43
C MET A 144 -1.22 1.47 -14.00
N GLN A 145 -1.68 2.19 -15.03
CA GLN A 145 -0.93 3.26 -15.65
C GLN A 145 -0.97 4.52 -14.79
N VAL A 146 0.06 5.35 -14.92
CA VAL A 146 0.22 6.65 -14.28
C VAL A 146 0.38 7.73 -15.33
N GLU A 147 -0.05 8.95 -14.99
CA GLU A 147 0.02 10.06 -15.93
C GLU A 147 1.47 10.52 -16.02
N HIS A 148 2.04 10.49 -17.22
CA HIS A 148 3.37 11.00 -17.44
C HIS A 148 3.37 12.52 -17.25
N PRO A 149 4.18 13.10 -16.35
CA PRO A 149 4.09 14.51 -16.00
C PRO A 149 4.23 15.47 -17.19
N ASP A 150 5.09 15.13 -18.16
CA ASP A 150 5.37 16.03 -19.28
C ASP A 150 4.42 15.83 -20.49
N THR A 151 3.95 14.62 -20.73
CA THR A 151 3.15 14.29 -21.93
C THR A 151 1.67 14.12 -21.62
N GLN A 152 1.30 14.01 -20.33
CA GLN A 152 -0.06 13.72 -19.84
C GLN A 152 -0.65 12.41 -20.40
N GLN A 153 0.19 11.56 -20.98
CA GLN A 153 -0.21 10.26 -21.49
C GLN A 153 -0.20 9.21 -20.38
N PRO A 154 -1.10 8.23 -20.41
CA PRO A 154 -1.08 7.12 -19.49
C PRO A 154 0.06 6.15 -19.86
N VAL A 155 0.97 5.91 -18.93
CA VAL A 155 2.14 5.02 -19.13
C VAL A 155 2.37 4.15 -17.88
N PRO A 156 2.98 2.97 -18.01
CA PRO A 156 3.44 2.20 -16.85
C PRO A 156 4.43 3.00 -15.99
N LEU A 157 4.41 2.81 -14.66
CA LEU A 157 5.35 3.51 -13.75
C LEU A 157 6.82 3.24 -14.08
N SER A 158 7.13 2.09 -14.70
CA SER A 158 8.46 1.73 -15.17
C SER A 158 8.99 2.66 -16.27
N GLU A 159 8.11 3.26 -17.07
CA GLU A 159 8.46 4.19 -18.15
C GLU A 159 8.66 5.62 -17.66
N ILE A 160 8.25 5.93 -16.42
CA ILE A 160 8.50 7.24 -15.81
C ILE A 160 9.94 7.28 -15.27
N PRO A 161 10.74 8.31 -15.65
CA PRO A 161 12.07 8.52 -15.09
C PRO A 161 12.05 8.56 -13.57
N PRO A 162 12.98 7.92 -12.85
CA PRO A 162 12.98 7.83 -11.38
C PRO A 162 12.74 9.18 -10.67
N GLU A 163 13.35 10.25 -11.17
CA GLU A 163 13.25 11.61 -10.66
C GLU A 163 11.86 12.26 -10.82
N ARG A 164 11.00 11.73 -11.70
CA ARG A 164 9.62 12.19 -11.95
C ARG A 164 8.57 11.28 -11.31
N ARG A 165 8.94 10.10 -10.79
CA ARG A 165 7.98 9.14 -10.22
C ARG A 165 7.21 9.68 -9.03
N VAL A 166 7.86 10.46 -8.16
CA VAL A 166 7.19 11.07 -7.00
C VAL A 166 6.05 11.98 -7.45
N GLU A 167 6.27 12.81 -8.46
CA GLU A 167 5.25 13.71 -9.03
C GLU A 167 4.09 12.91 -9.63
N ALA A 168 4.39 11.95 -10.50
CA ALA A 168 3.38 11.14 -11.18
C ALA A 168 2.50 10.34 -10.20
N VAL A 169 3.12 9.69 -9.21
CA VAL A 169 2.38 8.92 -8.20
C VAL A 169 1.60 9.86 -7.28
N THR A 170 2.14 11.03 -6.92
CA THR A 170 1.41 12.05 -6.14
C THR A 170 0.14 12.50 -6.86
N MET A 171 0.23 12.79 -8.16
CA MET A 171 -0.93 13.15 -8.99
C MET A 171 -1.97 12.02 -8.99
N ALA A 172 -1.55 10.78 -9.21
CA ALA A 172 -2.45 9.62 -9.21
C ALA A 172 -3.14 9.40 -7.85
N VAL A 173 -2.41 9.54 -6.73
CA VAL A 173 -2.97 9.44 -5.38
C VAL A 173 -3.99 10.56 -5.11
N GLN A 174 -3.66 11.80 -5.47
CA GLN A 174 -4.57 12.95 -5.32
C GLN A 174 -5.83 12.79 -6.16
N ARG A 175 -5.68 12.36 -7.42
CA ARG A 175 -6.79 12.10 -8.34
C ARG A 175 -7.71 11.00 -7.81
N GLY A 176 -7.16 9.87 -7.36
CA GLY A 176 -7.94 8.81 -6.72
C GLY A 176 -8.58 9.22 -5.38
N ALA A 177 -8.02 10.19 -4.65
CA ALA A 177 -8.66 10.76 -3.46
C ALA A 177 -9.82 11.70 -3.82
N GLN A 178 -9.68 12.49 -4.88
CA GLN A 178 -10.73 13.35 -5.41
C GLN A 178 -11.88 12.53 -5.98
N ASP A 179 -11.58 11.52 -6.79
CA ASP A 179 -12.57 10.60 -7.37
C ASP A 179 -13.37 9.87 -6.28
N ARG A 180 -12.74 9.51 -5.15
CA ARG A 180 -13.45 8.93 -3.98
C ARG A 180 -14.39 9.91 -3.30
N ARG A 181 -14.09 11.21 -3.32
CA ARG A 181 -14.98 12.26 -2.77
C ARG A 181 -16.12 12.57 -3.71
N ASP A 182 -15.85 12.57 -5.01
CA ASP A 182 -16.84 12.82 -6.04
C ASP A 182 -17.77 11.61 -6.25
N PHE A 183 -17.31 10.41 -5.90
CA PHE A 183 -18.12 9.20 -5.82
C PHE A 183 -19.15 9.28 -4.67
N GLN A 184 -20.41 9.58 -5.01
CA GLN A 184 -21.58 9.56 -4.12
C GLN A 184 -22.40 8.25 -4.25
N GLY A 185 -21.77 7.12 -4.61
CA GLY A 185 -22.47 5.84 -4.78
C GLY A 185 -22.78 5.14 -3.45
N THR A 186 -23.98 4.59 -3.31
CA THR A 186 -24.46 3.83 -2.14
C THR A 186 -24.06 2.34 -2.13
N ASP A 187 -23.04 1.95 -2.90
CA ASP A 187 -22.60 0.55 -3.00
C ASP A 187 -21.51 0.22 -1.97
N ASP A 188 -21.73 -0.85 -1.20
CA ASP A 188 -20.83 -1.33 -0.13
C ASP A 188 -19.55 -2.03 -0.65
N GLN A 189 -19.41 -2.23 -1.96
CA GLN A 189 -18.20 -2.82 -2.57
C GLN A 189 -17.37 -1.77 -3.30
N LYS A 190 -16.06 -1.72 -3.00
CA LYS A 190 -15.15 -0.75 -3.59
C LYS A 190 -14.90 -1.15 -5.05
N PRO A 191 -15.05 -0.24 -6.04
CA PRO A 191 -14.92 -0.65 -7.44
C PRO A 191 -13.52 -1.14 -7.86
N MET A 192 -12.48 -0.91 -7.04
CA MET A 192 -11.14 -1.52 -7.20
C MET A 192 -11.08 -3.00 -6.80
N ASP A 193 -12.01 -3.46 -5.96
CA ASP A 193 -12.17 -4.90 -5.66
C ASP A 193 -12.61 -5.65 -6.93
N TYR A 194 -13.22 -4.97 -7.90
CA TYR A 194 -13.54 -5.56 -9.22
C TYR A 194 -12.31 -5.71 -10.10
N VAL A 195 -11.36 -4.76 -10.09
CA VAL A 195 -10.09 -4.89 -10.85
C VAL A 195 -9.24 -6.03 -10.28
N ALA A 196 -9.19 -6.16 -8.95
CA ALA A 196 -8.61 -7.32 -8.29
C ALA A 196 -9.40 -8.62 -8.58
N GLY A 197 -10.73 -8.54 -8.65
CA GLY A 197 -11.62 -9.62 -9.05
C GLY A 197 -11.32 -10.12 -10.47
N PHE A 198 -11.14 -9.21 -11.43
CA PHE A 198 -10.74 -9.54 -12.81
C PHE A 198 -9.39 -10.27 -12.86
N GLN A 199 -8.40 -9.78 -12.10
CA GLN A 199 -7.10 -10.46 -11.98
C GLN A 199 -7.22 -11.87 -11.35
N SER A 200 -8.08 -12.03 -10.34
CA SER A 200 -8.33 -13.34 -9.70
C SER A 200 -9.09 -14.34 -10.58
N MET A 201 -9.84 -13.84 -11.56
CA MET A 201 -10.59 -14.62 -12.55
C MET A 201 -9.77 -14.94 -13.81
N GLY A 202 -8.48 -14.58 -13.85
CA GLY A 202 -7.60 -14.83 -14.99
C GLY A 202 -7.74 -13.83 -16.15
N LEU A 203 -8.56 -12.79 -15.98
CA LEU A 203 -8.70 -11.70 -16.94
C LEU A 203 -7.51 -10.73 -16.75
N ARG A 204 -6.67 -10.63 -17.78
CA ARG A 204 -5.53 -9.70 -17.80
C ARG A 204 -6.04 -8.37 -18.33
N GLY A 205 -5.86 -7.25 -17.64
CA GLY A 205 -6.42 -5.96 -18.06
C GLY A 205 -5.88 -4.80 -17.25
N GLY A 206 -6.07 -3.58 -17.75
CA GLY A 206 -5.59 -2.35 -17.16
C GLY A 206 -6.68 -1.28 -17.12
N LEU A 207 -6.66 -0.47 -16.06
CA LEU A 207 -7.45 0.73 -15.99
C LEU A 207 -6.69 1.87 -16.68
N MET A 208 -7.33 2.49 -17.65
CA MET A 208 -6.77 3.49 -18.53
C MET A 208 -7.40 4.86 -18.21
N PHE A 209 -6.68 5.93 -18.54
CA PHE A 209 -7.18 7.29 -18.38
C PHE A 209 -6.56 8.24 -19.40
N GLY A 210 -7.21 9.37 -19.62
CA GLY A 210 -6.78 10.42 -20.55
C GLY A 210 -7.47 11.75 -20.24
N PRO A 211 -7.30 12.76 -21.10
CA PRO A 211 -7.90 14.09 -20.89
C PRO A 211 -9.43 14.05 -20.82
N ASP A 212 -10.06 13.08 -21.49
CA ASP A 212 -11.51 12.97 -21.59
C ASP A 212 -12.15 12.07 -20.51
N GLY A 213 -11.35 11.35 -19.72
CA GLY A 213 -11.84 10.46 -18.66
C GLY A 213 -11.04 9.17 -18.49
N TYR A 214 -11.70 8.12 -18.04
CA TYR A 214 -11.17 6.81 -17.68
C TYR A 214 -11.91 5.71 -18.42
N TRP A 215 -11.23 4.62 -18.77
CA TRP A 215 -11.86 3.41 -19.31
C TRP A 215 -11.12 2.18 -18.83
N LEU A 216 -11.76 1.02 -18.91
CA LEU A 216 -11.12 -0.26 -18.62
C LEU A 216 -10.73 -0.94 -19.93
N GLU A 217 -9.54 -1.53 -20.01
CA GLU A 217 -9.14 -2.43 -21.08
C GLU A 217 -8.94 -3.82 -20.51
N VAL A 218 -9.63 -4.81 -21.06
CA VAL A 218 -9.51 -6.20 -20.63
C VAL A 218 -9.07 -7.03 -21.82
N MET A 219 -7.97 -7.77 -21.66
CA MET A 219 -7.48 -8.76 -22.60
C MET A 219 -8.40 -9.97 -22.57
N ASP A 220 -8.90 -10.32 -23.74
CA ASP A 220 -9.60 -11.56 -23.98
C ASP A 220 -8.61 -12.74 -23.78
N PRO A 221 -8.88 -13.67 -22.85
CA PRO A 221 -7.99 -14.80 -22.59
C PRO A 221 -7.99 -15.84 -23.72
N THR A 222 -9.03 -15.86 -24.56
CA THR A 222 -9.21 -16.80 -25.66
C THR A 222 -8.56 -16.27 -26.95
N THR A 223 -8.75 -14.99 -27.26
CA THR A 223 -8.21 -14.39 -28.50
C THR A 223 -6.90 -13.65 -28.28
N GLY A 224 -6.63 -13.18 -27.07
CA GLY A 224 -5.50 -12.32 -26.73
C GLY A 224 -5.71 -10.84 -27.07
N ASP A 225 -6.87 -10.45 -27.60
CA ASP A 225 -7.17 -9.08 -28.01
C ASP A 225 -7.55 -8.20 -26.81
N LEU A 226 -7.16 -6.92 -26.85
CA LEU A 226 -7.59 -5.94 -25.85
C LEU A 226 -8.99 -5.42 -26.19
N ARG A 227 -9.93 -5.58 -25.27
CA ARG A 227 -11.31 -5.08 -25.35
C ARG A 227 -11.47 -3.78 -24.55
N PRO A 228 -11.57 -2.60 -25.18
CA PRO A 228 -11.72 -1.33 -24.49
C PRO A 228 -13.16 -1.05 -24.09
N GLY A 229 -13.34 -0.43 -22.93
CA GLY A 229 -14.63 0.05 -22.42
C GLY A 229 -14.91 1.51 -22.76
N PRO A 230 -16.07 2.04 -22.35
CA PRO A 230 -16.43 3.42 -22.61
C PRO A 230 -15.57 4.36 -21.76
N VAL A 231 -15.19 5.51 -22.33
CA VAL A 231 -14.55 6.59 -21.58
C VAL A 231 -15.60 7.27 -20.69
N VAL A 232 -15.36 7.28 -19.39
CA VAL A 232 -16.22 7.88 -18.37
C VAL A 232 -15.46 8.88 -17.52
N LYS A 233 -16.14 9.85 -16.92
CA LYS A 233 -15.46 10.90 -16.13
C LYS A 233 -14.89 10.40 -14.79
N SER A 234 -15.29 9.22 -14.34
CA SER A 234 -14.94 8.66 -13.04
C SER A 234 -14.22 7.34 -13.20
N ILE A 235 -13.04 7.23 -12.57
CA ILE A 235 -12.24 6.00 -12.53
C ILE A 235 -13.02 4.81 -11.98
N TRP A 236 -13.97 5.08 -11.08
CA TRP A 236 -14.81 4.11 -10.40
C TRP A 236 -15.97 3.62 -11.27
N ASP A 237 -16.40 4.43 -12.24
CA ASP A 237 -17.46 4.07 -13.18
C ASP A 237 -16.93 3.27 -14.38
N ALA A 238 -15.62 3.32 -14.65
CA ALA A 238 -15.02 2.65 -15.80
C ALA A 238 -15.22 1.12 -15.79
N PRO A 239 -15.03 0.41 -14.65
CA PRO A 239 -15.36 -1.01 -14.57
C PRO A 239 -16.85 -1.30 -14.81
N ARG A 240 -17.75 -0.45 -14.31
CA ARG A 240 -19.21 -0.60 -14.49
C ARG A 240 -19.61 -0.38 -15.93
N ALA A 241 -19.06 0.65 -16.57
CA ALA A 241 -19.31 1.00 -17.95
C ALA A 241 -18.80 -0.08 -18.89
N TRP A 242 -17.60 -0.62 -18.64
CA TRP A 242 -17.05 -1.76 -19.38
C TRP A 242 -17.93 -2.99 -19.24
N ARG A 243 -18.35 -3.34 -18.01
CA ARG A 243 -19.26 -4.46 -17.76
C ARG A 243 -20.57 -4.26 -18.51
N LYS A 244 -21.25 -3.12 -18.35
CA LYS A 244 -22.52 -2.87 -19.05
C LYS A 244 -22.40 -3.00 -20.58
N GLN A 245 -21.25 -2.66 -21.15
CA GLN A 245 -20.99 -2.81 -22.58
C GLN A 245 -20.75 -4.28 -22.99
N HIS A 246 -20.08 -5.08 -22.18
CA HIS A 246 -19.62 -6.44 -22.53
C HIS A 246 -20.35 -7.57 -21.79
N GLU A 247 -21.25 -7.27 -20.86
CA GLU A 247 -21.99 -8.24 -20.01
C GLU A 247 -22.96 -9.10 -20.82
N ALA A 248 -23.53 -8.57 -21.91
CA ALA A 248 -24.38 -9.32 -22.82
C ALA A 248 -23.59 -10.39 -23.62
N GLU A 249 -22.30 -10.16 -23.88
CA GLU A 249 -21.43 -11.10 -24.59
C GLU A 249 -20.83 -12.15 -23.65
N ILE A 250 -20.51 -11.76 -22.41
CA ILE A 250 -19.93 -12.66 -21.40
C ILE A 250 -20.95 -13.68 -20.88
N GLN A 251 -22.25 -13.33 -20.84
CA GLN A 251 -23.31 -14.25 -20.40
C GLN A 251 -23.53 -15.47 -21.33
N GLU A 252 -23.08 -15.42 -22.60
CA GLU A 252 -23.13 -16.58 -23.49
C GLU A 252 -21.91 -17.51 -23.33
N GLU A 253 -20.79 -17.04 -22.79
CA GLU A 253 -19.53 -17.80 -22.75
C GLU A 253 -19.08 -18.24 -21.35
N VAL A 254 -19.52 -17.57 -20.27
CA VAL A 254 -19.18 -17.94 -18.89
C VAL A 254 -20.44 -17.89 -18.02
N ALA A 255 -20.97 -19.07 -17.68
CA ALA A 255 -22.01 -19.20 -16.67
C ALA A 255 -21.44 -18.76 -15.30
N TRP A 256 -21.87 -17.58 -14.83
CA TRP A 256 -21.54 -17.09 -13.51
C TRP A 256 -22.23 -17.94 -12.42
N PRO A 257 -21.52 -18.37 -11.36
CA PRO A 257 -22.20 -18.86 -10.17
C PRO A 257 -22.88 -17.68 -9.48
N SER A 258 -24.19 -17.78 -9.33
CA SER A 258 -25.00 -16.86 -8.53
C SER A 258 -24.78 -17.11 -7.05
N GLU A 259 -24.20 -16.14 -6.34
CA GLU A 259 -24.51 -15.82 -4.93
C GLU A 259 -24.40 -14.30 -4.70
#